data_AF-A0A7S3TTG7-F1
#
_entry.id   AF-A0A7S3TTG7-F1
#
_cell.length_a   1.000
_cell.length_b   1.000
_cell.length_c   1.000
_cell.angle_alpha   90.00
_cell.angle_beta   90.00
_cell.angle_gamma   90.00
#
_symmetry.space_group_name_H-M   'P 1'
#
loop_
_entity.id
_entity.type
_entity.pdbx_description
1 polymer ?
#
loop_
_entity_poly.entity_id
_entity_poly.type
_entity_poly.pdbx_seq_one_letter_code
_entity_poly.pdbx_strand_id
1 'polypeptide(L)'
;MIARAAPQRDAAIRSNDAALASAYFRFTEMGSAAAGEELVALVQARLSTRKTFEAVAQRLGLNGGIEALPPRAHGAQHVDCHYDVHKAYKSACGELHPEALSFSATMADLCAQQGGSPDAIVKAISAACAA
;
A
#
# COMPACT_ATOMS: atom_id res chain seq x y z
N MET A 1 -36.60 -20.29 -13.04
CA MET A 1 -35.61 -19.20 -12.88
C MET A 1 -35.12 -19.23 -11.44
N ILE A 2 -33.87 -19.63 -11.21
CA ILE A 2 -33.29 -19.60 -9.87
C ILE A 2 -32.84 -18.16 -9.63
N ALA A 3 -33.55 -17.43 -8.78
CA ALA A 3 -33.09 -16.13 -8.31
C ALA A 3 -31.77 -16.36 -7.56
N ARG A 4 -30.66 -15.92 -8.15
CA ARG A 4 -29.39 -15.80 -7.43
C ARG A 4 -29.63 -14.77 -6.33
N ALA A 5 -29.51 -15.19 -5.07
CA ALA A 5 -29.50 -14.26 -3.95
C ALA A 5 -28.41 -13.21 -4.21
N ALA A 6 -28.78 -11.93 -4.17
CA ALA A 6 -27.81 -10.85 -4.20
C ALA A 6 -26.85 -11.02 -3.01
N PRO A 7 -25.53 -10.87 -3.19
CA PRO A 7 -24.59 -10.94 -2.09
C PRO A 7 -24.96 -9.90 -1.02
N GLN A 8 -25.03 -10.33 0.25
CA GLN A 8 -25.37 -9.47 1.39
C GLN A 8 -24.46 -8.23 1.42
N ARG A 9 -25.09 -7.05 1.44
CA ARG A 9 -24.47 -5.71 1.38
C ARG A 9 -23.88 -5.21 2.71
N ASP A 10 -23.57 -6.09 3.66
CA ASP A 10 -23.20 -5.71 5.03
C ASP A 10 -21.74 -5.96 5.41
N ALA A 11 -20.85 -6.20 4.45
CA ALA A 11 -19.42 -6.22 4.75
C ALA A 11 -18.93 -4.78 4.89
N ALA A 12 -18.62 -4.32 6.10
CA ALA A 12 -17.92 -3.07 6.33
C ALA A 12 -16.62 -3.06 5.49
N ILE A 13 -16.57 -2.22 4.47
CA ILE A 13 -15.41 -2.09 3.57
C ILE A 13 -14.45 -1.10 4.19
N ARG A 14 -13.16 -1.43 4.26
CA ARG A 14 -12.15 -0.46 4.67
C ARG A 14 -12.12 0.69 3.67
N SER A 15 -11.98 1.92 4.15
CA SER A 15 -12.05 3.10 3.27
C SER A 15 -11.06 3.03 2.09
N ASN A 16 -9.86 2.49 2.29
CA ASN A 16 -8.84 2.31 1.25
C ASN A 16 -9.16 1.20 0.24
N ASP A 17 -10.11 0.31 0.52
CA ASP A 17 -10.55 -0.76 -0.38
C ASP A 17 -11.84 -0.37 -1.16
N ALA A 18 -12.41 0.81 -0.90
CA ALA A 18 -13.70 1.22 -1.46
C ALA A 18 -13.72 1.28 -3.00
N ALA A 19 -12.69 1.86 -3.63
CA ALA A 19 -12.58 1.93 -5.08
C ALA A 19 -12.49 0.53 -5.72
N LEU A 20 -11.63 -0.33 -5.15
CA LEU A 20 -11.44 -1.70 -5.60
C LEU A 20 -12.72 -2.53 -5.47
N ALA A 21 -13.41 -2.43 -4.33
CA ALA A 21 -14.68 -3.09 -4.13
C ALA A 21 -15.75 -2.59 -5.12
N SER A 22 -15.83 -1.28 -5.34
CA SER A 22 -16.78 -0.70 -6.29
C SER A 22 -16.54 -1.19 -7.72
N ALA A 23 -15.29 -1.20 -8.19
CA ALA A 23 -14.92 -1.72 -9.51
C ALA A 23 -15.25 -3.22 -9.64
N TYR A 24 -14.97 -4.01 -8.60
CA TYR A 24 -15.33 -5.43 -8.55
C TYR A 24 -16.84 -5.67 -8.68
N PHE A 25 -17.66 -4.95 -7.93
CA PHE A 25 -19.12 -5.11 -8.00
C PHE A 25 -19.66 -4.70 -9.38
N ARG A 26 -19.21 -3.56 -9.93
CA ARG A 26 -19.61 -3.15 -11.29
C ARG A 26 -19.21 -4.18 -12.35
N PHE A 27 -18.03 -4.79 -12.24
CA PHE A 27 -17.59 -5.82 -13.17
C PHE A 27 -18.45 -7.09 -13.05
N THR A 28 -18.67 -7.58 -11.83
CA THR A 28 -19.35 -8.86 -11.57
C THR A 28 -20.87 -8.81 -11.69
N GLU A 29 -21.50 -7.69 -11.35
CA GLU A 29 -22.95 -7.52 -11.42
C GLU A 29 -23.42 -6.98 -12.78
N MET A 30 -22.65 -6.09 -13.40
CA MET A 30 -23.05 -5.41 -14.65
C MET A 30 -22.28 -5.91 -15.89
N GLY A 31 -21.27 -6.75 -15.73
CA GLY A 31 -20.45 -7.24 -16.84
C GLY A 31 -19.65 -6.14 -17.56
N SER A 32 -19.40 -5.01 -16.89
CA SER A 32 -18.77 -3.85 -17.52
C SER A 32 -17.28 -4.08 -17.78
N ALA A 33 -16.88 -4.12 -19.05
CA ALA A 33 -15.47 -4.26 -19.44
C ALA A 33 -14.59 -3.13 -18.85
N ALA A 34 -15.08 -1.89 -18.87
CA ALA A 34 -14.39 -0.74 -18.30
C ALA A 34 -14.15 -0.90 -16.78
N ALA A 35 -15.14 -1.44 -16.04
CA ALA A 35 -14.95 -1.73 -14.61
C ALA A 35 -13.94 -2.87 -14.39
N GLY A 36 -13.84 -3.82 -15.32
CA GLY A 36 -12.81 -4.86 -15.31
C GLY A 36 -11.41 -4.30 -15.51
N GLU A 37 -11.22 -3.40 -16.48
CA GLU A 37 -9.95 -2.70 -16.72
C GLU A 37 -9.53 -1.86 -15.51
N GLU A 38 -10.47 -1.11 -14.93
CA GLU A 38 -10.26 -0.34 -13.70
C GLU A 38 -9.85 -1.25 -12.54
N LEU A 39 -10.54 -2.37 -12.32
CA LEU A 39 -10.20 -3.32 -11.27
C LEU A 39 -8.77 -3.86 -11.44
N VAL A 40 -8.37 -4.22 -12.67
CA VAL A 40 -7.01 -4.67 -12.97
C VAL A 40 -5.99 -3.60 -12.63
N ALA A 41 -6.23 -2.35 -13.02
CA ALA A 41 -5.34 -1.23 -12.74
C ALA A 41 -5.16 -1.00 -11.22
N LEU A 42 -6.26 -1.02 -10.45
CA LEU A 42 -6.23 -0.84 -9.00
C LEU A 42 -5.45 -1.97 -8.29
N VAL A 43 -5.64 -3.22 -8.73
CA VAL A 43 -4.89 -4.37 -8.20
C VAL A 43 -3.40 -4.24 -8.54
N GLN A 44 -3.06 -3.87 -9.78
CA GLN A 44 -1.67 -3.68 -10.20
C GLN A 44 -0.98 -2.54 -9.43
N ALA A 45 -1.68 -1.44 -9.15
CA ALA A 45 -1.16 -0.34 -8.32
C ALA A 45 -0.82 -0.82 -6.88
N ARG A 46 -1.69 -1.65 -6.29
CA ARG A 46 -1.45 -2.21 -4.95
C ARG A 46 -0.28 -3.19 -4.94
N LEU A 47 -0.18 -4.07 -5.94
CA LEU A 47 0.88 -5.07 -6.05
C LEU A 47 2.25 -4.45 -6.35
N SER A 48 2.30 -3.44 -7.23
CA SER A 48 3.54 -2.71 -7.54
C SER A 48 4.07 -1.94 -6.33
N THR A 49 3.18 -1.28 -5.57
CA THR A 49 3.58 -0.62 -4.32
C THR A 49 4.08 -1.64 -3.29
N ARG A 50 3.39 -2.77 -3.11
CA ARG A 50 3.86 -3.86 -2.25
C ARG A 50 5.26 -4.32 -2.65
N LYS A 51 5.48 -4.62 -3.94
CA LYS A 51 6.78 -5.06 -4.45
C LYS A 51 7.90 -4.05 -4.15
N THR A 52 7.60 -2.76 -4.28
CA THR A 52 8.52 -1.68 -3.93
C THR A 52 8.92 -1.75 -2.46
N PHE A 53 7.94 -1.88 -1.56
CA PHE A 53 8.18 -1.94 -0.13
C PHE A 53 8.86 -3.24 0.33
N GLU A 54 8.60 -4.37 -0.34
CA GLU A 54 9.38 -5.61 -0.14
C GLU A 54 10.84 -5.41 -0.53
N ALA A 55 11.11 -4.74 -1.64
CA ALA A 55 12.46 -4.43 -2.09
C ALA A 55 13.19 -3.45 -1.14
N VAL A 56 12.45 -2.53 -0.50
CA VAL A 56 12.95 -1.67 0.58
C VAL A 56 13.29 -2.51 1.81
N ALA A 57 12.38 -3.37 2.26
CA ALA A 57 12.57 -4.24 3.42
C ALA A 57 13.81 -5.15 3.27
N GLN A 58 13.99 -5.76 2.10
CA GLN A 58 15.17 -6.57 1.79
C GLN A 58 16.48 -5.76 1.90
N ARG A 59 16.50 -4.52 1.39
CA ARG A 59 17.67 -3.64 1.48
C ARG A 59 18.00 -3.21 2.90
N LEU A 60 16.99 -3.19 3.78
CA LEU A 60 17.14 -2.92 5.21
C LEU A 60 17.46 -4.18 6.03
N GLY A 61 17.59 -5.35 5.40
CA GLY A 61 17.89 -6.61 6.09
C GLY A 61 16.69 -7.22 6.83
N LEU A 62 15.47 -6.82 6.49
CA LEU A 62 14.25 -7.39 7.07
C LEU A 62 13.90 -8.71 6.37
N ASN A 63 14.43 -9.82 6.90
CA ASN A 63 14.35 -11.15 6.28
C ASN A 63 12.92 -11.70 6.09
N GLY A 64 11.93 -11.19 6.84
CA GLY A 64 10.52 -11.55 6.68
C GLY A 64 9.71 -10.55 5.85
N GLY A 65 10.39 -9.63 5.15
CA GLY A 65 9.74 -8.58 4.37
C GLY A 65 9.00 -7.58 5.25
N ILE A 66 8.05 -6.87 4.65
CA ILE A 66 7.23 -5.89 5.37
C ILE A 66 6.16 -6.51 6.27
N GLU A 67 5.81 -7.78 6.07
CA GLU A 67 4.85 -8.49 6.94
C GLU A 67 5.46 -8.84 8.30
N ALA A 68 6.79 -8.97 8.37
CA ALA A 68 7.52 -9.17 9.62
C ALA A 68 7.90 -7.86 10.33
N LEU A 69 7.54 -6.70 9.76
CA LEU A 69 7.83 -5.41 10.37
C LEU A 69 6.97 -5.23 11.62
N PRO A 70 7.55 -5.06 12.82
CA PRO A 70 6.77 -4.85 14.02
C PRO A 70 6.02 -3.52 13.92
N PRO A 71 4.72 -3.47 14.26
CA PRO A 71 4.01 -2.21 14.32
C PRO A 71 4.67 -1.30 15.36
N ARG A 72 4.77 0.00 15.04
CA ARG A 72 5.31 0.98 15.98
C ARG A 72 4.53 1.00 17.29
N ALA A 73 5.23 1.22 18.40
CA ALA A 73 4.60 1.41 19.70
C ALA A 73 3.69 2.67 19.69
N HIS A 74 2.64 2.64 20.51
CA HIS A 74 1.75 3.79 20.63
C HIS A 74 2.53 5.01 21.13
N GLY A 75 2.47 6.12 20.39
CA GLY A 75 3.22 7.34 20.72
C GLY A 75 4.63 7.44 20.12
N ALA A 76 5.17 6.38 19.52
CA ALA A 76 6.43 6.42 18.76
C ALA A 76 6.21 7.03 17.36
N GLN A 77 5.82 8.31 17.33
CA GLN A 77 5.58 9.05 16.08
C GLN A 77 6.83 9.84 15.69
N HIS A 78 7.62 9.28 14.79
CA HIS A 78 8.74 9.99 14.16
C HIS A 78 8.23 10.76 12.94
N VAL A 79 7.48 11.85 13.18
CA VAL A 79 6.78 12.61 12.13
C VAL A 79 7.74 13.15 11.07
N ASP A 80 8.90 13.67 11.48
CA ASP A 80 9.91 14.20 10.54
C ASP A 80 10.48 13.08 9.65
N CYS A 81 10.79 11.93 10.24
CA CYS A 81 11.21 10.75 9.46
C CYS A 81 10.14 10.32 8.47
N HIS A 82 8.87 10.25 8.91
CA HIS A 82 7.77 9.85 8.03
C HIS A 82 7.62 10.82 6.86
N TYR A 83 7.72 12.13 7.12
CA TYR A 83 7.70 13.17 6.10
C TYR A 83 8.84 13.00 5.08
N ASP A 84 10.08 12.82 5.54
CA ASP A 84 11.23 12.68 4.66
C ASP A 84 11.19 11.38 3.83
N VAL A 85 10.76 10.28 4.44
CA VAL A 85 10.54 8.99 3.77
C VAL A 85 9.44 9.12 2.71
N HIS A 86 8.32 9.76 3.04
CA HIS A 86 7.24 10.00 2.10
C HIS A 86 7.68 10.91 0.94
N LYS A 87 8.42 11.97 1.23
CA LYS A 87 8.99 12.88 0.23
C LYS A 87 9.95 12.15 -0.71
N ALA A 88 10.81 11.29 -0.17
CA ALA A 88 11.72 10.48 -0.98
C ALA A 88 10.95 9.48 -1.86
N TYR A 89 9.93 8.81 -1.33
CA TYR A 89 9.06 7.93 -2.10
C TYR A 89 8.41 8.69 -3.25
N LYS A 90 7.77 9.83 -2.96
CA LYS A 90 7.14 10.67 -3.97
C LYS A 90 8.11 11.07 -5.07
N SER A 91 9.33 11.44 -4.71
CA SER A 91 10.36 11.84 -5.67
C SER A 91 10.90 10.69 -6.52
N ALA A 92 10.98 9.47 -5.98
CA ALA A 92 11.62 8.34 -6.66
C ALA A 92 10.62 7.42 -7.38
N CYS A 93 9.42 7.26 -6.81
CA CYS A 93 8.43 6.26 -7.22
C CYS A 93 7.14 6.90 -7.75
N GLY A 94 6.96 8.22 -7.58
CA GLY A 94 5.71 8.92 -7.85
C GLY A 94 4.76 8.92 -6.65
N GLU A 95 3.54 9.41 -6.87
CA GLU A 95 2.54 9.52 -5.79
C GLU A 95 2.07 8.17 -5.26
N LEU A 96 1.79 8.12 -3.97
CA LEU A 96 1.07 6.99 -3.38
C LEU A 96 -0.38 7.01 -3.84
N HIS A 97 -0.78 5.97 -4.58
CA HIS A 97 -2.16 5.77 -4.95
C HIS A 97 -3.05 5.52 -3.71
N PRO A 98 -4.32 5.95 -3.71
CA PRO A 98 -5.25 5.73 -2.60
C PRO A 98 -5.31 4.28 -2.10
N GLU A 99 -5.25 3.33 -3.02
CA GLU A 99 -5.30 1.88 -2.78
C GLU A 99 -4.06 1.36 -2.02
N ALA A 100 -2.99 2.15 -2.05
CA ALA A 100 -1.71 1.87 -1.42
C ALA A 100 -1.44 2.75 -0.18
N LEU A 101 -2.38 3.61 0.25
CA LEU A 101 -2.19 4.48 1.42
C LEU A 101 -1.89 3.71 2.72
N SER A 102 -2.25 2.42 2.80
CA SER A 102 -1.85 1.57 3.93
C SER A 102 -0.32 1.46 4.08
N PHE A 103 0.46 1.61 3.00
CA PHE A 103 1.92 1.59 3.06
C PHE A 103 2.51 2.87 3.69
N SER A 104 1.72 3.92 3.88
CA SER A 104 2.10 5.06 4.71
C SER A 104 2.32 4.63 6.17
N ALA A 105 1.53 3.66 6.68
CA ALA A 105 1.77 3.07 7.99
C ALA A 105 3.08 2.28 8.01
N THR A 106 3.39 1.55 6.95
CA THR A 106 4.68 0.84 6.79
C THR A 106 5.87 1.80 6.85
N MET A 107 5.78 2.98 6.21
CA MET A 107 6.82 4.01 6.33
C MET A 107 7.02 4.45 7.79
N ALA A 108 5.93 4.65 8.53
CA ALA A 108 6.00 5.03 9.94
C ALA A 108 6.60 3.93 10.82
N ASP A 109 6.28 2.67 10.53
CA ASP A 109 6.82 1.52 11.24
C ASP A 109 8.32 1.35 10.95
N LEU A 110 8.76 1.57 9.70
CA LEU A 110 10.18 1.60 9.33
C LEU A 110 10.92 2.71 10.09
N CYS A 111 10.34 3.91 10.16
CA CYS A 111 10.90 5.01 10.95
C CYS A 111 11.07 4.63 12.42
N ALA A 112 10.10 3.95 13.02
CA ALA A 112 10.22 3.47 14.40
C ALA A 112 11.37 2.46 14.57
N GLN A 113 11.56 1.54 13.62
CA GLN A 113 12.67 0.58 13.66
C GLN A 113 14.04 1.25 13.52
N GLN A 114 14.12 2.39 12.84
CA GLN A 114 15.36 3.15 12.65
C GLN A 114 15.55 4.25 13.70
N GLY A 115 14.77 4.25 14.78
CA GLY A 115 14.85 5.27 15.83
C GLY A 115 14.56 6.70 15.33
N GLY A 116 13.78 6.82 14.25
CA GLY A 116 13.47 8.09 13.59
C GLY A 116 14.52 8.59 12.60
N SER A 117 15.53 7.80 12.24
CA SER A 117 16.47 8.17 11.18
C SER A 117 15.94 7.78 9.79
N PRO A 118 15.78 8.73 8.84
CA PRO A 118 15.25 8.42 7.51
C PRO A 118 16.32 7.87 6.54
N ASP A 119 17.61 8.09 6.80
CA ASP A 119 18.68 7.94 5.80
C ASP A 119 18.72 6.58 5.10
N ALA A 120 18.69 5.50 5.89
CA ALA A 120 18.72 4.14 5.36
C ALA A 120 17.45 3.81 4.56
N ILE A 121 16.29 4.31 5.01
CA ILE A 121 15.00 4.09 4.36
C ILE A 121 14.94 4.84 3.03
N VAL A 122 15.35 6.11 3.02
CA VAL A 122 15.41 6.96 1.83
C VAL A 122 16.32 6.33 0.78
N LYS A 123 17.54 5.90 1.17
CA LYS A 123 18.45 5.20 0.27
C LYS A 123 17.84 3.92 -0.29
N ALA A 124 17.16 3.14 0.54
CA ALA A 124 16.49 1.91 0.12
C ALA A 124 15.35 2.18 -0.88
N ILE A 125 14.55 3.24 -0.65
CA ILE A 125 13.47 3.67 -1.55
C ILE A 125 14.01 4.09 -2.90
N SER A 126 15.00 4.98 -2.94
CA SER A 126 15.59 5.44 -4.20
C SER A 126 16.15 4.26 -5.02
N ALA A 127 16.78 3.29 -4.35
CA ALA A 127 17.31 2.10 -5.01
C ALA A 127 16.23 1.08 -5.42
N ALA A 128 15.06 1.06 -4.76
CA ALA A 128 13.95 0.17 -5.11
C ALA A 128 13.15 0.69 -6.31
N CYS A 129 13.06 2.02 -6.48
CA CYS A 129 12.29 2.66 -7.55
C CYS A 129 13.11 3.05 -8.79
N ALA A 130 14.44 2.90 -8.75
CA ALA A 130 15.32 3.04 -9.92
C ALA A 130 15.41 1.77 -10.80
N ALA A 131 14.68 0.70 -10.43
CA ALA A 131 14.77 -0.64 -11.03
C ALA A 131 13.56 -0.97 -11.92
#